data_AF-A0A3B9N6M4-F1
#
_entry.id   AF-A0A3B9N6M4-F1
#
_cell.length_a   1.000
_cell.length_b   1.000
_cell.length_c   1.000
_cell.angle_alpha   90.00
_cell.angle_beta   90.00
_cell.angle_gamma   90.00
#
_symmetry.space_group_name_H-M   'P 1'
#
loop_
_entity.id
_entity.type
_entity.pdbx_description
1 polymer ?
#
loop_
_entity_poly.entity_id
_entity_poly.type
_entity_poly.pdbx_seq_one_letter_code
_entity_poly.pdbx_strand_id
1 'polypeptide(L)'
;MADKGFNIKVLVPTEDGFTISEQGIENAPYYLCYNISNRSYQLAEKHKAREIFNDKSENVTAINDIVIKLKIDFILCKTENNAVRCGFIKPQTNEINKMLNILIDMVDQKKELLFFNQ
;
A
#
# COMPACT_ATOMS: atom_id res chain seq x y z
N MET A 1 6.00 22.84 -9.15
CA MET A 1 5.06 22.14 -10.06
C MET A 1 4.07 21.41 -9.17
N ALA A 2 2.77 21.73 -9.26
CA ALA A 2 1.77 21.12 -8.40
C ALA A 2 1.60 19.65 -8.80
N ASP A 3 1.99 18.74 -7.92
CA ASP A 3 1.76 17.29 -8.03
C ASP A 3 0.25 17.04 -8.17
N LYS A 4 -0.21 16.94 -9.41
CA LYS A 4 -1.62 16.72 -9.73
C LYS A 4 -1.96 15.25 -9.50
N GLY A 5 -2.72 14.99 -8.45
CA GLY A 5 -3.75 13.96 -8.48
C GLY A 5 -3.77 13.04 -7.28
N PHE A 6 -2.65 12.43 -6.92
CA PHE A 6 -2.61 11.38 -5.90
C PHE A 6 -1.82 11.82 -4.66
N ASN A 7 -2.39 11.53 -3.49
CA ASN A 7 -1.89 12.03 -2.21
C ASN A 7 -1.04 11.00 -1.48
N ILE A 8 -1.30 9.69 -1.68
CA ILE A 8 -0.56 8.59 -1.04
C ILE A 8 -0.38 7.42 -2.02
N LYS A 9 0.69 6.64 -1.85
CA LYS A 9 0.95 5.39 -2.56
C LYS A 9 0.94 4.22 -1.58
N VAL A 10 0.10 3.23 -1.86
CA VAL A 10 -0.17 2.10 -0.98
C VAL A 10 0.23 0.79 -1.63
N LEU A 11 0.98 -0.03 -0.91
CA LEU A 11 1.32 -1.40 -1.31
C LEU A 11 0.34 -2.39 -0.67
N VAL A 12 -0.21 -3.29 -1.47
CA VAL A 12 -1.18 -4.29 -1.03
C VAL A 12 -0.66 -5.69 -1.40
N PRO A 13 -0.25 -6.51 -0.41
CA PRO A 13 0.03 -7.93 -0.63
C PRO A 13 -1.29 -8.69 -0.88
N THR A 14 -1.31 -9.60 -1.85
CA THR A 14 -2.52 -10.34 -2.26
C THR A 14 -2.20 -11.69 -2.89
N GLU A 15 -3.09 -12.67 -2.70
CA GLU A 15 -3.06 -13.98 -3.36
C GLU A 15 -3.79 -14.00 -4.71
N ASP A 16 -4.91 -13.27 -4.81
CA ASP A 16 -5.87 -13.37 -5.92
C ASP A 16 -6.08 -12.05 -6.69
N GLY A 17 -5.57 -10.93 -6.17
CA GLY A 17 -5.76 -9.59 -6.74
C GLY A 17 -7.03 -8.86 -6.27
N PHE A 18 -7.84 -9.48 -5.42
CA PHE A 18 -9.11 -8.95 -4.90
C PHE A 18 -9.11 -8.84 -3.38
N THR A 19 -8.36 -9.71 -2.70
CA THR A 19 -8.29 -9.79 -1.24
C THR A 19 -6.88 -9.52 -0.73
N ILE A 20 -6.79 -8.90 0.45
CA ILE A 20 -5.54 -8.57 1.13
C ILE A 20 -5.02 -9.83 1.79
N SER A 21 -3.74 -10.10 1.59
CA SER A 21 -3.11 -11.33 2.04
C SER A 21 -3.24 -11.57 3.54
N GLU A 22 -3.69 -12.77 3.87
CA GLU A 22 -3.77 -13.25 5.26
C GLU A 22 -2.43 -13.74 5.78
N GLN A 23 -1.52 -14.11 4.87
CA GLN A 23 -0.21 -14.66 5.19
C GLN A 23 0.84 -13.57 5.48
N GLY A 24 0.43 -12.30 5.39
CA GLY A 24 1.28 -11.14 5.63
C GLY A 24 2.06 -10.72 4.38
N ILE A 25 2.87 -9.67 4.54
CA ILE A 25 3.60 -9.08 3.43
C ILE A 25 4.70 -10.00 2.87
N GLU A 26 5.32 -10.87 3.65
CA GLU A 26 6.50 -11.63 3.17
C GLU A 26 6.13 -12.84 2.32
N ASN A 27 4.93 -13.37 2.50
CA ASN A 27 4.50 -14.64 1.90
C ASN A 27 3.49 -14.44 0.76
N ALA A 28 3.07 -13.20 0.51
CA ALA A 28 2.12 -12.92 -0.54
C ALA A 28 2.74 -13.15 -1.93
N PRO A 29 2.03 -13.83 -2.84
CA PRO A 29 2.55 -14.13 -4.18
C PRO A 29 2.52 -12.91 -5.11
N TYR A 30 1.70 -11.89 -4.81
CA TYR A 30 1.59 -10.66 -5.58
C TYR A 30 1.51 -9.43 -4.69
N TYR A 31 1.96 -8.31 -5.25
CA TYR A 31 1.97 -7.00 -4.62
C TYR A 31 1.39 -5.99 -5.59
N LEU A 32 0.33 -5.30 -5.18
CA LEU A 32 -0.35 -4.28 -5.96
C LEU A 32 -0.01 -2.91 -5.38
N CYS A 33 0.51 -2.02 -6.22
CA CYS A 33 0.81 -0.65 -5.85
C CYS A 33 -0.32 0.25 -6.35
N TYR A 34 -1.03 0.89 -5.43
CA TYR A 34 -2.09 1.84 -5.74
C TYR A 34 -1.66 3.26 -5.42
N ASN A 35 -1.89 4.17 -6.35
CA ASN A 35 -1.89 5.59 -6.06
C ASN A 35 -3.31 5.98 -5.62
N ILE A 36 -3.45 6.66 -4.48
CA ILE A 36 -4.75 7.02 -3.90
C ILE A 36 -4.83 8.54 -3.76
N SER A 37 -5.95 9.09 -4.21
CA SER A 37 -6.34 10.49 -4.06
C SER A 37 -7.56 10.60 -3.14
N ASN A 38 -8.06 11.81 -2.93
CA ASN A 38 -9.32 12.00 -2.21
C ASN A 38 -10.58 11.78 -3.08
N ARG A 39 -10.42 11.33 -4.34
CA ARG A 39 -11.56 11.09 -5.25
C ARG A 39 -11.53 9.74 -5.95
N SER A 40 -10.37 9.13 -6.05
CA SER A 40 -10.15 7.90 -6.78
C SER A 40 -8.84 7.23 -6.38
N TYR A 41 -8.70 5.97 -6.72
CA TYR A 41 -7.44 5.24 -6.71
C TYR A 41 -7.13 4.71 -8.10
N GLN A 42 -5.85 4.46 -8.37
CA GLN A 42 -5.39 3.85 -9.61
C GLN A 42 -4.32 2.82 -9.30
N LEU A 43 -4.43 1.63 -9.90
CA LEU A 43 -3.35 0.65 -9.88
C LEU A 43 -2.18 1.19 -10.71
N ALA A 44 -1.07 1.49 -10.04
CA ALA A 44 0.13 2.00 -10.67
C ALA A 44 1.00 0.86 -11.20
N GLU A 45 1.25 -0.14 -10.35
CA GLU A 45 2.15 -1.25 -10.66
C GLU A 45 1.67 -2.55 -10.00
N LYS A 46 2.03 -3.68 -10.62
CA LYS A 46 1.84 -5.02 -10.07
C LYS A 46 3.18 -5.75 -10.13
N HIS A 47 3.58 -6.33 -9.01
CA HIS A 47 4.80 -7.11 -8.88
C HIS A 47 4.48 -8.53 -8.43
N LYS A 48 5.13 -9.53 -9.02
CA LYS A 48 5.07 -10.91 -8.51
C LYS A 48 6.16 -11.10 -7.46
N ALA A 49 5.89 -11.88 -6.43
CA ALA A 49 6.86 -12.19 -5.37
C ALA A 49 8.20 -12.65 -5.95
N ARG A 50 8.19 -13.55 -6.94
CA ARG A 50 9.39 -14.05 -7.61
C ARG A 50 10.25 -12.97 -8.31
N GLU A 51 9.66 -11.82 -8.65
CA GLU A 51 10.37 -10.69 -9.29
C GLU A 51 11.05 -9.80 -8.24
N ILE A 52 10.54 -9.85 -7.01
CA ILE A 52 11.00 -9.09 -5.85
C ILE A 52 12.08 -9.88 -5.10
N PHE A 53 11.76 -11.14 -4.80
CA PHE A 53 12.59 -12.08 -4.06
C PHE A 53 13.32 -12.99 -5.06
N ASN A 54 14.24 -12.40 -5.84
CA ASN A 54 15.17 -13.18 -6.67
C ASN A 54 16.14 -13.94 -5.75
N ASP A 55 15.78 -15.17 -5.36
CA ASP A 55 16.60 -16.14 -4.59
C ASP A 55 17.20 -15.66 -3.26
N LYS A 56 16.89 -14.44 -2.80
CA LYS A 56 17.41 -13.89 -1.55
C LYS A 56 16.64 -14.47 -0.37
N SER A 57 17.38 -15.06 0.56
CA SER A 57 16.94 -15.52 1.88
C SER A 57 16.45 -14.40 2.81
N GLU A 58 16.43 -13.14 2.36
CA GLU A 58 16.10 -11.96 3.16
C GLU A 58 14.92 -11.18 2.54
N ASN A 59 13.71 -11.70 2.74
CA ASN A 59 12.47 -11.10 2.20
C ASN A 59 12.28 -9.64 2.65
N VAL A 60 12.63 -9.31 3.89
CA VAL A 60 12.52 -7.94 4.44
C VAL A 60 13.34 -6.92 3.65
N THR A 61 14.60 -7.26 3.30
CA THR A 61 15.49 -6.33 2.58
C THR A 61 14.89 -5.99 1.21
N ALA A 62 14.40 -6.98 0.48
CA ALA A 62 13.78 -6.77 -0.83
C ALA A 62 12.49 -5.93 -0.75
N ILE A 63 11.67 -6.12 0.30
CA ILE A 63 10.49 -5.29 0.55
C ILE A 63 10.89 -3.84 0.81
N ASN A 64 11.89 -3.60 1.66
CA ASN A 64 12.38 -2.26 1.96
C ASN A 64 12.92 -1.56 0.69
N ASP A 65 13.64 -2.27 -0.16
CA ASP A 65 14.13 -1.74 -1.43
C ASP A 65 12.98 -1.28 -2.32
N ILE A 66 11.87 -2.05 -2.37
CA ILE A 66 10.68 -1.68 -3.14
C ILE A 66 9.95 -0.50 -2.52
N VAL A 67 9.78 -0.48 -1.21
CA VAL A 67 9.17 0.65 -0.49
C VAL A 67 9.89 1.94 -0.85
N ILE A 68 11.22 1.94 -0.78
CA ILE A 68 12.05 3.11 -1.09
C ILE A 68 11.99 3.45 -2.58
N LYS A 69 12.22 2.46 -3.46
CA LYS A 69 12.27 2.65 -4.91
C LYS A 69 10.94 3.20 -5.46
N LEU A 70 9.83 2.63 -5.00
CA LEU A 70 8.50 3.00 -5.48
C LEU A 70 7.90 4.16 -4.71
N LYS A 71 8.57 4.66 -3.66
CA LYS A 71 8.06 5.69 -2.75
C LYS A 71 6.70 5.30 -2.18
N ILE A 72 6.62 4.10 -1.60
CA ILE A 72 5.41 3.64 -0.90
C ILE A 72 5.29 4.40 0.41
N ASP A 73 4.13 5.00 0.65
CA ASP A 73 3.82 5.69 1.91
C ASP A 73 3.30 4.71 2.97
N PHE A 74 2.44 3.79 2.54
CA PHE A 74 1.79 2.82 3.44
C PHE A 74 1.69 1.42 2.85
N ILE A 75 1.67 0.43 3.73
CA ILE A 75 1.41 -0.97 3.39
C ILE A 75 0.11 -1.40 4.04
N LEU A 76 -0.82 -1.88 3.24
CA LEU A 76 -2.10 -2.39 3.72
C LEU A 76 -1.96 -3.87 4.07
N CYS A 77 -1.74 -4.19 5.34
CA CYS A 77 -1.46 -5.56 5.78
C CYS A 77 -2.08 -5.84 7.15
N LYS A 78 -2.51 -7.09 7.39
CA LYS A 78 -3.08 -7.51 8.68
C LYS A 78 -2.07 -7.54 9.81
N THR A 79 -0.83 -7.87 9.46
CA THR A 79 0.28 -8.05 10.39
C THR A 79 1.35 -7.03 10.07
N GLU A 80 1.69 -6.21 11.06
CA GLU A 80 2.78 -5.26 10.95
C GLU A 80 4.12 -6.00 11.03
N ASN A 81 5.08 -5.58 10.21
CA ASN A 81 6.43 -6.08 10.29
C ASN A 81 7.36 -4.92 10.62
N ASN A 82 7.83 -4.89 11.88
CA ASN A 82 8.67 -3.82 12.42
C ASN A 82 10.02 -3.68 11.69
N ALA A 83 10.44 -4.68 10.92
CA ALA A 83 11.67 -4.61 10.14
C ALA A 83 11.49 -3.87 8.80
N VAL A 84 10.24 -3.66 8.37
CA VAL A 84 9.92 -2.89 7.17
C VAL A 84 9.79 -1.40 7.53
N ARG A 85 10.57 -0.56 6.87
CA ARG A 85 10.66 0.90 7.11
C ARG A 85 9.54 1.64 6.38
N CYS A 86 8.30 1.27 6.64
CA CYS A 86 7.11 1.87 6.04
C CYS A 86 5.98 1.97 7.07
N GLY A 87 5.04 2.88 6.86
CA GLY A 87 3.80 2.89 7.63
C GLY A 87 2.95 1.67 7.30
N PHE A 88 2.31 1.06 8.30
CA PHE A 88 1.32 0.00 8.09
C PHE A 88 -0.08 0.53 8.34
N ILE A 89 -1.03 0.07 7.53
CA ILE A 89 -2.45 0.27 7.75
C ILE A 89 -3.07 -1.09 7.93
N LYS A 90 -3.65 -1.32 9.11
CA LYS A 90 -4.41 -2.54 9.36
C LYS A 90 -5.75 -2.48 8.63
N PRO A 91 -6.07 -3.46 7.77
CA PRO A 91 -7.32 -3.46 7.05
C PRO A 91 -8.52 -3.73 7.97
N GLN A 92 -9.61 -3.00 7.75
CA GLN A 92 -10.92 -3.23 8.38
C GLN A 92 -11.72 -4.33 7.66
N THR A 93 -11.38 -4.60 6.39
CA THR A 93 -11.93 -5.68 5.57
C THR A 93 -10.85 -6.28 4.70
N ASN A 94 -10.97 -7.56 4.35
CA ASN A 94 -10.03 -8.24 3.46
C ASN A 94 -10.20 -7.79 2.01
N GLU A 95 -11.33 -7.18 1.63
CA GLU A 95 -11.55 -6.77 0.24
C GLU A 95 -10.76 -5.51 -0.10
N ILE A 96 -9.86 -5.61 -1.08
CA ILE A 96 -8.97 -4.52 -1.50
C ILE A 96 -9.77 -3.30 -1.91
N ASN A 97 -10.77 -3.47 -2.79
CA ASN A 97 -11.57 -2.35 -3.29
C ASN A 97 -12.31 -1.60 -2.17
N LYS A 98 -12.83 -2.32 -1.17
CA LYS A 98 -13.49 -1.70 -0.01
C LYS A 98 -12.49 -0.93 0.84
N MET A 99 -11.30 -1.49 1.09
CA MET A 99 -10.25 -0.77 1.80
C MET A 99 -9.76 0.46 1.05
N LEU A 100 -9.60 0.40 -0.28
CA LEU A 100 -9.18 1.55 -1.07
C LEU A 100 -10.22 2.69 -1.01
N ASN A 101 -11.52 2.38 -1.01
CA ASN A 101 -12.56 3.39 -0.81
C ASN A 101 -12.50 4.02 0.59
N ILE A 102 -12.28 3.22 1.64
CA ILE A 102 -12.08 3.74 2.99
C ILE A 102 -10.85 4.67 3.03
N LEU A 103 -9.77 4.33 2.34
CA LEU A 103 -8.58 5.17 2.26
C LEU A 103 -8.83 6.48 1.51
N ILE A 104 -9.67 6.49 0.47
CA ILE A 104 -10.12 7.72 -0.18
C ILE A 104 -10.82 8.62 0.85
N ASP A 105 -11.78 8.10 1.60
CA ASP A 105 -12.54 8.85 2.59
C ASP A 105 -11.63 9.44 3.68
N MET A 106 -10.67 8.65 4.17
CA MET A 106 -9.67 9.09 5.16
C MET A 106 -8.78 10.22 4.63
N VAL A 107 -8.40 10.17 3.35
CA VAL A 107 -7.59 11.19 2.69
C VAL A 107 -8.41 12.47 2.47
N ASP A 108 -9.69 12.35 2.18
CA ASP A 108 -10.61 13.50 2.03
C ASP A 108 -10.80 14.23 3.38
N GLN A 109 -11.13 13.49 4.44
CA GLN A 109 -11.30 14.06 5.79
C GLN A 109 -10.04 14.77 6.32
N LYS A 110 -8.85 14.24 6.03
CA LYS A 110 -7.58 14.90 6.42
C LYS A 110 -7.36 16.23 5.69
N LYS A 111 -7.83 16.38 4.46
CA LYS A 111 -7.78 17.67 3.76
C LYS A 111 -8.71 18.67 4.42
N GLU A 112 -9.94 18.27 4.73
CA GLU A 112 -10.93 19.17 5.36
C GLU A 112 -10.40 19.75 6.68
N LEU A 113 -9.71 18.95 7.51
CA LEU A 113 -9.08 19.42 8.75
C LEU A 113 -7.95 20.46 8.56
N LEU A 114 -7.28 20.46 7.40
CA LEU A 114 -6.24 21.44 7.06
C LEU A 114 -6.82 22.75 6.51
N PHE A 115 -8.05 22.74 5.98
CA PHE A 115 -8.73 23.93 5.48
C PHE A 115 -9.39 24.76 6.60
N PHE A 116 -9.71 24.16 7.75
CA PHE A 116 -10.32 24.88 8.89
C PHE A 116 -9.34 25.55 9.86
N ASN A 117 -8.02 25.34 9.69
CA ASN A 117 -6.98 25.91 10.56
C ASN A 117 -6.20 27.08 9.89
N GLN A 118 -6.79 27.74 8.89
CA GLN A 118 -6.25 28.98 8.29
C GLN A 118 -7.14 30.17 8.58
#